data_AF-A0A5C5ZKH1-F1
#
_entry.id   AF-A0A5C5ZKH1-F1
#
_cell.length_a   1.000
_cell.length_b   1.000
_cell.length_c   1.000
_cell.angle_alpha   90.00
_cell.angle_beta   90.00
_cell.angle_gamma   90.00
#
_symmetry.space_group_name_H-M   'P 1'
#
loop_
_entity.id
_entity.type
_entity.pdbx_description
1 polymer ?
#
loop_
_entity_poly.entity_id
_entity_poly.type
_entity_poly.pdbx_seq_one_letter_code
_entity_poly.pdbx_strand_id
1 'polypeptide(L)'
;MPEHDSGAKPDEINPGHYFELLDRVHVTELYLDTALRDHPVLQKHDDLNELFESAAASLAELYQRIGGIDQTWEPITDCRAKHSGG
;
A
#
# COMPACT_ATOMS: atom_id res chain seq x y z
N MET A 1 40.44 1.01 8.48
CA MET A 1 39.13 1.57 8.07
C MET A 1 38.21 1.37 9.25
N PRO A 2 37.67 2.43 9.88
CA PRO A 2 36.75 2.24 10.98
C PRO A 2 35.43 1.70 10.41
N GLU A 3 34.96 0.63 11.03
CA GLU A 3 33.74 -0.06 10.69
C GLU A 3 32.60 0.82 11.21
N HIS A 4 31.77 1.36 10.30
CA HIS A 4 30.58 2.10 10.68
C HIS A 4 29.52 1.11 11.18
N ASP A 5 29.61 0.76 12.45
CA ASP A 5 28.47 0.21 13.19
C ASP A 5 27.41 1.31 13.24
N SER A 6 26.40 1.20 12.37
CA SER A 6 25.38 2.24 12.20
C SER A 6 24.47 2.42 13.41
N GLY A 7 24.55 1.55 14.44
CA GLY A 7 23.80 1.71 15.69
C GLY A 7 22.29 1.92 15.51
N ALA A 8 21.75 1.60 14.32
CA ALA A 8 20.35 1.77 14.02
C ALA A 8 19.59 0.73 14.84
N LYS A 9 18.86 1.21 15.86
CA LYS A 9 17.83 0.39 16.49
C LYS A 9 16.89 -0.12 15.40
N PRO A 10 16.37 -1.35 15.48
CA PRO A 10 15.31 -1.77 14.57
C PRO A 10 14.19 -0.74 14.66
N ASP A 11 13.86 -0.11 13.54
CA ASP A 11 12.83 0.92 13.48
C ASP A 11 11.53 0.32 13.98
N GLU A 12 11.06 0.79 15.14
CA GLU A 12 9.79 0.37 15.70
C GLU A 12 8.68 0.74 14.72
N ILE A 13 7.83 -0.22 14.35
CA ILE A 13 6.75 0.00 13.42
C ILE A 13 5.74 0.95 14.07
N ASN A 14 5.42 2.05 13.38
CA ASN A 14 4.45 3.05 13.83
C ASN A 14 3.31 3.20 12.80
N PRO A 15 2.18 3.86 13.16
CA PRO A 15 1.04 4.06 12.27
C PRO A 15 1.41 4.61 10.88
N GLY A 16 2.34 5.56 10.81
CA GLY A 16 2.77 6.19 9.56
C GLY A 16 3.39 5.20 8.57
N HIS A 17 4.04 4.13 9.05
CA HIS A 17 4.62 3.11 8.18
C HIS A 17 3.54 2.30 7.44
N TYR A 18 2.38 2.08 8.04
CA TYR A 18 1.27 1.38 7.38
C TYR A 18 0.67 2.24 6.27
N PHE A 19 0.44 3.53 6.53
CA PHE A 19 -0.02 4.48 5.51
C PHE A 19 0.97 4.61 4.35
N GLU A 20 2.26 4.77 4.66
CA GLU A 20 3.29 4.83 3.64
C GLU A 20 3.32 3.56 2.78
N LEU A 21 3.15 2.39 3.39
CA LEU A 21 3.13 1.13 2.64
C LEU A 21 1.87 0.97 1.79
N LEU A 22 0.70 1.39 2.28
CA LEU A 22 -0.54 1.45 1.48
C LEU A 22 -0.35 2.31 0.24
N ASP A 23 0.20 3.52 0.39
CA ASP A 23 0.46 4.44 -0.73
C ASP A 23 1.43 3.81 -1.74
N ARG A 24 2.53 3.21 -1.26
CA ARG A 24 3.53 2.55 -2.11
C ARG A 24 2.94 1.36 -2.88
N VAL A 25 2.11 0.54 -2.24
CA VAL A 25 1.45 -0.60 -2.90
C VAL A 25 0.48 -0.11 -3.97
N HIS A 26 -0.33 0.90 -3.66
CA HIS A 26 -1.27 1.47 -4.62
C HIS A 26 -0.57 2.07 -5.85
N VAL A 27 0.52 2.82 -5.65
CA VAL A 27 1.34 3.34 -6.75
C VAL A 27 1.92 2.20 -7.59
N THR A 28 2.38 1.12 -6.94
CA THR A 28 2.94 -0.05 -7.64
C THR A 28 1.89 -0.76 -8.49
N GLU A 29 0.68 -0.95 -7.96
CA GLU A 29 -0.46 -1.50 -8.68
C GLU A 29 -0.81 -0.65 -9.91
N LEU A 30 -0.88 0.67 -9.75
CA LEU A 30 -1.13 1.61 -10.85
C LEU A 30 -0.06 1.51 -11.95
N TYR A 31 1.21 1.42 -11.57
CA TYR A 31 2.31 1.26 -12.53
C TYR A 31 2.29 -0.09 -13.24
N LEU A 32 2.02 -1.18 -12.52
CA LEU A 32 1.88 -2.51 -13.11
C LEU A 32 0.80 -2.50 -14.19
N ASP A 33 -0.36 -1.94 -13.85
CA ASP A 33 -1.52 -1.85 -14.74
C ASP A 33 -1.20 -1.01 -15.99
N THR A 34 -0.73 0.23 -15.77
CA THR A 34 -0.44 1.19 -16.84
C THR A 34 0.68 0.72 -17.77
N ALA A 35 1.68 0.03 -17.23
CA ALA A 35 2.83 -0.41 -18.02
C ALA A 35 2.54 -1.67 -18.84
N LEU A 36 1.68 -2.57 -18.34
CA LEU A 36 1.59 -3.93 -18.87
C LEU A 36 0.20 -4.31 -19.41
N ARG A 37 -0.92 -3.89 -18.81
CA ARG A 37 -2.26 -4.45 -19.07
C ARG A 37 -2.59 -4.56 -20.57
N ASP A 38 -2.32 -3.50 -21.32
CA ASP A 38 -2.72 -3.40 -22.73
C ASP A 38 -1.63 -3.92 -23.71
N HIS A 39 -0.57 -4.54 -23.21
CA HIS A 39 0.51 -5.01 -24.07
C HIS A 39 0.04 -6.17 -24.96
N PRO A 40 0.20 -6.12 -26.30
CA PRO A 40 -0.33 -7.14 -27.21
C PRO A 40 0.15 -8.57 -26.95
N VAL A 41 1.34 -8.74 -26.36
CA VAL A 41 1.84 -10.07 -25.97
C VAL A 41 1.04 -10.64 -24.80
N LEU A 42 0.67 -9.84 -23.81
CA LEU A 42 -0.19 -10.31 -22.71
C LEU A 42 -1.59 -10.64 -23.24
N GLN A 43 -2.14 -9.81 -24.13
CA GLN A 43 -3.45 -10.03 -24.74
C GLN A 43 -3.53 -11.27 -25.65
N LYS A 44 -2.39 -11.78 -26.13
CA LYS A 44 -2.33 -12.92 -27.05
C LYS A 44 -2.02 -14.25 -26.35
N HIS A 45 -1.39 -14.20 -25.19
CA HIS A 45 -0.84 -15.37 -24.50
C HIS A 45 -1.50 -15.51 -23.12
N ASP A 46 -2.49 -16.39 -23.04
CA ASP A 46 -3.32 -16.59 -21.83
C ASP A 46 -2.47 -16.91 -20.60
N ASP A 47 -1.41 -17.71 -20.74
CA ASP A 47 -0.48 -18.05 -19.66
C ASP A 47 0.25 -16.82 -19.10
N LEU A 48 0.63 -15.88 -19.98
CA LEU A 48 1.24 -14.63 -19.56
C LEU A 48 0.22 -13.67 -18.94
N ASN A 49 -1.00 -13.62 -19.48
CA ASN A 49 -2.08 -12.84 -18.91
C ASN A 49 -2.47 -13.33 -17.51
N GLU A 50 -2.54 -14.64 -17.30
CA GLU A 50 -2.77 -15.25 -15.99
C GLU A 50 -1.69 -14.85 -14.97
N LEU A 51 -0.42 -14.78 -15.39
CA LEU A 51 0.67 -14.30 -14.52
C LEU A 51 0.51 -12.81 -14.18
N PHE A 52 0.12 -11.98 -15.15
CA PHE A 52 -0.15 -10.56 -14.91
C PHE A 52 -1.32 -10.37 -13.92
N GLU A 53 -2.45 -11.05 -14.14
CA GLU A 53 -3.62 -10.97 -13.28
C GLU A 53 -3.32 -11.50 -11.87
N SER A 54 -2.51 -12.56 -11.76
CA SER A 54 -2.04 -13.07 -10.46
C SER A 54 -1.18 -12.04 -9.72
N ALA A 55 -0.29 -11.33 -10.43
CA ALA A 55 0.53 -10.28 -9.83
C ALA A 55 -0.33 -9.08 -9.36
N ALA A 56 -1.31 -8.65 -10.17
CA ALA A 56 -2.25 -7.61 -9.81
C ALA A 56 -3.10 -8.00 -8.59
N ALA A 57 -3.66 -9.22 -8.58
CA ALA A 57 -4.41 -9.76 -7.45
C ALA A 57 -3.56 -9.83 -6.16
N SER A 58 -2.28 -10.18 -6.27
CA SER A 58 -1.36 -10.21 -5.12
C SER A 58 -1.10 -8.82 -4.52
N LEU A 59 -0.97 -7.78 -5.36
CA LEU A 59 -0.82 -6.40 -4.90
C LEU A 59 -2.10 -5.90 -4.23
N ALA A 60 -3.27 -6.20 -4.81
CA ALA A 60 -4.55 -5.86 -4.22
C ALA A 60 -4.75 -6.55 -2.86
N GLU A 61 -4.41 -7.85 -2.76
CA GLU A 61 -4.45 -8.58 -1.49
C GLU A 61 -3.50 -7.99 -0.45
N LEU A 62 -2.28 -7.62 -0.85
CA LEU A 62 -1.32 -6.97 0.03
C LEU A 62 -1.88 -5.65 0.58
N TYR A 63 -2.45 -4.80 -0.27
CA TYR A 63 -3.09 -3.54 0.13
C TYR A 63 -4.17 -3.78 1.18
N GLN A 64 -5.09 -4.71 0.92
CA GLN A 64 -6.19 -5.03 1.85
C GLN A 64 -5.67 -5.57 3.18
N ARG A 65 -4.63 -6.43 3.16
CA ARG A 65 -4.04 -6.98 4.38
C ARG A 65 -3.35 -5.91 5.22
N ILE A 66 -2.65 -4.95 4.60
CA ILE A 66 -2.04 -3.82 5.32
C ILE A 66 -3.14 -3.00 6.02
N GLY A 67 -4.19 -2.62 5.28
CA GLY A 67 -5.31 -1.86 5.85
C GLY A 67 -6.08 -2.61 6.94
N GLY A 68 -6.14 -3.94 6.87
CA GLY A 68 -6.75 -4.77 7.91
C GLY A 68 -5.89 -4.96 9.17
N ILE A 69 -4.56 -4.81 9.06
CA ILE A 69 -3.64 -4.85 10.20
C ILE A 69 -3.59 -3.50 10.92
N ASP A 70 -3.78 -2.41 10.18
CA ASP A 70 -3.78 -1.06 10.72
C ASP A 70 -4.96 -0.83 11.68
N GLN A 71 -4.69 -0.99 12.99
CA GLN A 71 -5.63 -0.72 14.08
C GLN A 71 -5.60 0.75 14.54
N THR A 72 -4.84 1.61 13.87
CA THR A 72 -4.51 2.96 14.35
C THR A 72 -5.54 3.99 13.91
N TRP A 73 -6.45 3.60 13.02
CA TRP A 73 -7.55 4.44 12.59
C TRP A 73 -8.62 4.57 13.68
N GLU A 74 -8.64 5.71 14.36
CA GLU A 74 -9.77 6.15 15.16
C GLU A 74 -10.80 6.85 14.25
N PRO A 75 -12.08 6.42 14.20
CA PRO A 75 -13.10 7.17 13.48
C PRO A 75 -13.20 8.58 14.07
N ILE A 76 -13.21 9.60 13.20
CA ILE A 76 -13.53 10.97 13.60
C ILE A 76 -14.97 10.97 14.11
N THR A 77 -15.16 10.91 15.42
CA THR A 77 -16.47 10.78 16.07
C THR A 77 -17.07 12.12 16.53
N ASP A 78 -16.39 13.24 16.34
CA ASP A 78 -16.91 14.55 16.77
C ASP A 78 -16.83 15.63 15.68
N CYS A 79 -17.89 15.71 14.87
CA CYS A 79 -18.20 16.90 14.06
C CYS A 79 -19.11 17.89 14.82
N ARG A 80 -19.30 17.75 16.15
CA ARG A 80 -20.30 18.50 16.91
C ARG A 80 -19.72 19.11 18.20
N ALA A 81 -18.70 19.94 18.05
CA ALA A 81 -18.35 20.90 19.08
C ALA A 81 -18.26 22.33 18.52
N LYS A 82 -19.11 23.20 19.08
CA LYS A 82 -19.06 24.68 19.10
C LYS A 82 -19.83 25.44 18.01
N HIS A 83 -21.15 25.46 18.14
CA HIS A 83 -21.95 26.67 17.89
C HIS A 83 -23.10 26.75 18.92
N SER A 84 -22.78 27.18 20.14
CA SER A 84 -23.75 27.74 21.08
C SER A 84 -23.24 29.11 21.50
N GLY A 85 -23.38 30.07 20.58
CA GLY A 85 -23.37 31.49 20.91
C GLY A 85 -24.77 31.86 21.38
N GLY A 86 -24.85 32.32 22.63
CA GLY A 86 -26.01 32.96 23.24
C GLY A 86 -25.51 34.14 24.06
#